data_AF-A0A3B9S294-F1
#
_entry.id   AF-A0A3B9S294-F1
#
_cell.length_a   1.000
_cell.length_b   1.000
_cell.length_c   1.000
_cell.angle_alpha   90.00
_cell.angle_beta   90.00
_cell.angle_gamma   90.00
#
_symmetry.space_group_name_H-M   'P 1'
#
loop_
_entity.id
_entity.type
_entity.pdbx_description
1 polymer ?
#
loop_
_entity_poly.entity_id
_entity_poly.type
_entity_poly.pdbx_seq_one_letter_code
_entity_poly.pdbx_strand_id
1 'polypeptide(L)'
;WALEAYGAAYTLQELLTVKSDDVLGRNKIYESIVKGRHKLETGLPESFKVLISELKSLCLNIELLQKTEENDEVDPLDEIEDNVETEIVPGNLLQKIEASDMPQEPTEEIEEEVTA
;
A
#
# COMPACT_ATOMS: atom_id res chain seq x y z
N TRP A 1 -25.21 -13.40 0.42
CA TRP A 1 -26.59 -13.14 0.88
C TRP A 1 -26.90 -13.80 2.23
N ALA A 2 -26.83 -15.13 2.38
CA ALA A 2 -27.21 -15.79 3.65
C ALA A 2 -26.41 -15.30 4.88
N LEU A 3 -25.09 -15.15 4.74
CA LEU A 3 -24.22 -14.61 5.80
C LEU A 3 -24.46 -13.11 6.07
N GLU A 4 -24.78 -12.32 5.04
CA GLU A 4 -25.15 -10.91 5.18
C GLU A 4 -26.47 -10.74 5.95
N ALA A 5 -27.49 -11.52 5.58
CA ALA A 5 -28.80 -11.50 6.24
C ALA A 5 -28.73 -11.95 7.71
N TYR A 6 -27.76 -12.80 8.06
CA TYR A 6 -27.46 -13.20 9.44
C TYR A 6 -26.63 -12.14 10.20
N GLY A 7 -26.06 -11.14 9.51
CA GLY A 7 -25.12 -10.17 10.10
C GLY A 7 -23.74 -10.75 10.44
N ALA A 8 -23.36 -11.89 9.84
CA ALA A 8 -22.09 -12.57 10.11
C ALA A 8 -20.89 -11.90 9.39
N ALA A 9 -20.67 -10.61 9.65
CA ALA A 9 -19.65 -9.79 8.96
C ALA A 9 -18.25 -10.43 8.99
N TYR A 10 -17.78 -10.85 10.17
CA TYR A 10 -16.46 -11.51 10.31
C TYR A 10 -16.36 -12.84 9.56
N THR A 11 -17.42 -13.66 9.55
CA THR A 11 -17.43 -14.94 8.82
C THR A 11 -17.42 -14.71 7.30
N LEU A 12 -18.14 -13.70 6.82
CA LEU A 12 -18.13 -13.30 5.42
C LEU A 12 -16.75 -12.75 5.02
N GLN A 13 -16.17 -11.87 5.83
CA GLN A 13 -14.83 -11.33 5.63
C GLN A 13 -13.76 -12.43 5.61
N GLU A 14 -13.81 -13.38 6.55
CA GLU A 14 -12.88 -14.52 6.59
C GLU A 14 -13.01 -15.41 5.35
N LEU A 15 -14.25 -15.65 4.89
CA LEU A 15 -14.55 -16.41 3.68
C LEU A 15 -13.99 -15.76 2.41
N LEU A 16 -14.18 -14.44 2.26
CA LEU A 16 -13.76 -13.69 1.08
C LEU A 16 -12.25 -13.36 1.05
N THR A 17 -11.60 -13.26 2.22
CA THR A 17 -10.17 -12.92 2.33
C THR A 17 -9.31 -14.16 2.57
N VAL A 18 -8.99 -14.48 3.83
CA VAL A 18 -7.98 -15.46 4.23
C VAL A 18 -8.30 -16.91 3.86
N LYS A 19 -9.57 -17.25 3.63
CA LYS A 19 -9.95 -18.59 3.12
C LYS A 19 -9.91 -18.71 1.59
N SER A 20 -9.95 -17.60 0.84
CA SER A 20 -10.11 -17.61 -0.61
C SER A 20 -8.92 -16.98 -1.33
N ASP A 21 -8.65 -15.70 -1.07
CA ASP A 21 -8.00 -14.80 -2.02
C ASP A 21 -6.80 -14.02 -1.44
N ASP A 22 -6.74 -13.83 -0.12
CA ASP A 22 -5.60 -13.17 0.54
C ASP A 22 -4.42 -14.15 0.75
N VAL A 23 -3.41 -14.06 -0.13
CA VAL A 23 -2.22 -14.91 -0.10
C VAL A 23 -1.38 -14.70 1.17
N LEU A 24 -1.24 -13.45 1.63
CA LEU A 24 -0.40 -13.12 2.80
C LEU A 24 -1.11 -13.49 4.10
N GLY A 25 -2.39 -13.14 4.22
CA GLY A 25 -3.24 -13.50 5.36
C GLY A 25 -3.42 -15.01 5.50
N ARG A 26 -3.51 -15.76 4.39
CA ARG A 26 -3.55 -17.23 4.42
C ARG A 26 -2.29 -17.86 5.00
N ASN A 27 -1.10 -17.33 4.72
CA ASN A 27 0.13 -17.83 5.33
C ASN A 27 0.19 -17.51 6.84
N LYS A 28 -0.17 -16.27 7.21
CA LYS A 28 -0.26 -15.83 8.62
C LYS A 28 -1.26 -16.66 9.43
N ILE A 29 -2.42 -17.00 8.86
CA ILE A 29 -3.44 -17.78 9.58
C ILE A 29 -3.01 -19.24 9.76
N TYR A 30 -2.32 -19.86 8.80
CA TYR A 30 -1.72 -21.19 8.99
C TYR A 30 -0.69 -21.20 10.13
N GLU A 31 0.22 -20.23 10.15
CA GLU A 31 1.20 -20.08 11.25
C GLU A 31 0.50 -19.88 12.61
N SER A 32 -0.54 -19.06 12.63
CA SER A 32 -1.37 -18.75 13.80
C SER A 32 -2.11 -19.98 14.35
N ILE A 33 -2.68 -20.81 13.46
CA ILE A 33 -3.33 -22.08 13.80
C ILE A 33 -2.31 -23.06 14.40
N VAL A 34 -1.14 -23.23 13.78
CA VAL A 34 -0.08 -24.11 14.30
C VAL A 34 0.45 -23.65 15.66
N LYS A 35 0.53 -22.33 15.88
CA LYS A 35 0.95 -21.72 17.16
C LYS A 35 -0.18 -21.65 18.21
N GLY A 36 -1.38 -22.15 17.93
CA GLY A 36 -2.52 -22.13 18.85
C GLY A 36 -3.04 -20.73 19.20
N ARG A 37 -2.69 -19.69 18.43
CA ARG A 37 -3.11 -18.30 18.66
C ARG A 37 -3.98 -17.84 17.50
N HIS A 38 -5.30 -17.84 17.68
CA HIS A 38 -6.24 -17.50 16.60
C HIS A 38 -6.39 -15.98 16.40
N LYS A 39 -5.33 -15.30 15.92
CA LYS A 39 -5.41 -13.90 15.49
C LYS A 39 -5.87 -13.86 14.02
N LEU A 40 -6.95 -13.14 13.77
CA LEU A 40 -7.46 -12.88 12.43
C LEU A 40 -6.97 -11.50 11.96
N GLU A 41 -6.01 -11.49 11.05
CA GLU A 41 -5.59 -10.30 10.29
C GLU A 41 -5.92 -10.55 8.81
N THR A 42 -6.75 -9.69 8.23
CA THR A 42 -7.19 -9.79 6.82
C THR A 42 -6.66 -8.60 6.03
N GLY A 43 -5.99 -8.85 4.91
CA GLY A 43 -5.55 -7.81 3.98
C GLY A 43 -6.60 -7.44 2.93
N LEU A 44 -6.17 -6.64 1.95
CA LEU A 44 -6.91 -6.41 0.71
C LEU A 44 -6.83 -7.66 -0.18
N PRO A 45 -7.96 -8.20 -0.68
CA PRO A 45 -7.97 -9.34 -1.60
C PRO A 45 -7.28 -8.98 -2.93
N GLU A 46 -6.56 -9.94 -3.52
CA GLU A 46 -5.87 -9.80 -4.80
C GLU A 46 -6.86 -9.63 -5.97
N SER A 47 -8.00 -10.33 -5.93
CA SER A 47 -9.09 -10.19 -6.90
C SER A 47 -9.60 -8.74 -7.04
N PHE A 48 -9.55 -7.95 -5.96
CA PHE A 48 -9.90 -6.52 -6.01
C PHE A 48 -8.81 -5.67 -6.69
N LYS A 49 -7.53 -6.03 -6.56
CA LYS A 49 -6.43 -5.38 -7.29
C LYS A 49 -6.47 -5.71 -8.78
N VAL A 50 -6.85 -6.95 -9.13
CA VAL A 50 -7.11 -7.36 -10.52
C VAL A 50 -8.27 -6.53 -11.09
N LEU A 51 -9.40 -6.42 -10.37
CA LEU A 51 -10.52 -5.56 -10.79
C LEU A 51 -10.12 -4.10 -11.05
N ILE A 52 -9.31 -3.48 -10.17
CA ILE A 52 -8.78 -2.13 -10.40
C ILE A 52 -7.93 -2.08 -11.68
N SER A 53 -7.11 -3.11 -11.93
CA SER A 53 -6.24 -3.19 -13.11
C SER A 53 -7.05 -3.37 -14.41
N GLU A 54 -8.12 -4.18 -14.37
CA GLU A 54 -9.06 -4.37 -15.47
C GLU A 54 -9.81 -3.07 -15.80
N LEU A 55 -10.29 -2.34 -14.78
CA LEU A 55 -10.95 -1.05 -14.99
C LEU A 55 -9.98 0.01 -15.53
N LYS A 56 -8.73 0.03 -15.07
CA LYS A 56 -7.67 0.88 -15.63
C LYS A 56 -7.34 0.54 -17.08
N SER A 57 -7.49 -0.71 -17.51
CA SER A 57 -7.33 -1.11 -18.92
C SER A 57 -8.41 -0.54 -19.85
N LEU A 58 -9.56 -0.14 -19.29
CA LEU A 58 -10.65 0.57 -20.00
C LEU A 58 -10.48 2.09 -19.98
N CYS A 59 -9.29 2.60 -19.66
CA CYS A 59 -8.98 4.02 -19.48
C CYS A 59 -9.76 4.72 -18.34
N LEU A 60 -10.29 3.96 -17.37
CA LEU A 60 -10.92 4.52 -16.18
C LEU A 60 -9.87 4.75 -15.08
N ASN A 61 -9.66 5.99 -14.66
CA ASN A 61 -8.82 6.24 -13.48
C ASN A 61 -9.60 5.93 -12.20
N ILE A 62 -9.02 5.08 -11.35
CA ILE A 62 -9.58 4.66 -10.06
C ILE A 62 -8.46 4.66 -9.04
N GLU A 63 -8.69 5.40 -7.95
CA GLU A 63 -7.74 5.61 -6.86
C GLU A 63 -8.43 5.36 -5.52
N LEU A 64 -7.65 4.89 -4.53
CA LEU A 64 -8.14 4.61 -3.19
C LEU A 64 -7.89 5.84 -2.31
N LEU A 65 -8.92 6.67 -2.17
CA LEU A 65 -8.87 7.83 -1.29
C LEU A 65 -8.83 7.39 0.17
N GLN A 66 -7.82 7.85 0.90
CA GLN A 66 -7.76 7.72 2.35
C GLN A 66 -8.39 8.97 2.97
N LYS A 67 -9.43 8.81 3.80
CA LYS A 67 -9.92 9.95 4.59
C LYS A 67 -8.89 10.24 5.70
N THR A 68 -8.14 11.31 5.50
CA THR A 68 -7.38 11.97 6.57
C THR A 68 -8.34 12.87 7.34
N GLU A 69 -8.42 12.72 8.67
CA GLU A 69 -9.34 13.47 9.55
C GLU A 69 -9.04 14.99 9.65
N GLU A 70 -8.06 15.51 8.89
CA GLU A 70 -7.54 16.88 9.05
C GLU A 70 -8.02 17.90 8.00
N ASN A 71 -8.69 17.48 6.91
CA ASN A 71 -9.27 18.41 5.93
C ASN A 71 -10.61 17.88 5.36
N ASP A 72 -11.72 18.22 6.02
CA ASP A 72 -13.06 18.16 5.43
C ASP A 72 -13.36 19.47 4.67
N GLU A 73 -12.64 19.74 3.56
CA GLU A 73 -13.01 20.76 2.57
C GLU A 73 -12.33 20.49 1.20
N VAL A 74 -12.99 20.93 0.12
CA VAL A 74 -12.67 20.76 -1.31
C VAL A 74 -13.04 19.40 -1.94
N ASP A 75 -14.16 19.39 -2.69
CA ASP A 75 -14.52 18.34 -3.66
C ASP A 75 -13.56 18.38 -4.88
N PRO A 76 -12.96 17.26 -5.32
CA PRO A 76 -12.02 17.24 -6.46
C PRO A 76 -12.63 17.47 -7.85
N LEU A 77 -13.88 17.94 -7.96
CA LEU A 77 -14.60 18.07 -9.23
C LEU A 77 -14.54 19.48 -9.85
N ASP A 78 -13.98 20.46 -9.14
CA ASP A 78 -13.95 21.87 -9.58
C ASP A 78 -12.65 22.27 -10.34
N GLU A 79 -11.63 21.39 -10.43
CA GLU A 79 -10.36 21.66 -11.12
C GLU A 79 -10.17 20.83 -12.41
N ILE A 80 -11.11 20.95 -13.36
CA ILE A 80 -10.84 20.64 -14.78
C ILE A 80 -10.86 21.95 -15.56
N GLU A 81 -9.78 22.72 -15.47
CA GLU A 81 -9.46 23.70 -16.52
C GLU A 81 -8.91 22.94 -17.74
N ASP A 82 -9.65 23.00 -18.85
CA ASP A 82 -9.29 22.41 -20.14
C ASP A 82 -8.01 23.06 -20.73
N ASN A 83 -6.83 22.66 -20.26
CA ASN A 83 -5.57 23.15 -20.82
C ASN A 83 -5.00 22.19 -21.87
N VAL A 84 -5.58 22.25 -23.07
CA VAL A 84 -5.06 21.56 -24.26
C VAL A 84 -3.88 22.33 -24.84
N GLU A 85 -2.67 22.03 -24.36
CA GLU A 85 -1.44 22.41 -25.06
C GLU A 85 -0.59 21.17 -25.37
N THR A 86 -0.62 20.78 -26.65
CA THR A 86 0.28 19.78 -27.23
C THR A 86 1.60 20.43 -27.63
N GLU A 87 2.71 20.10 -26.98
CA GLU A 87 4.05 20.22 -27.56
C GLU A 87 4.88 18.94 -27.36
N ILE A 88 5.85 18.73 -28.25
CA ILE A 88 6.52 17.44 -28.49
C ILE A 88 8.05 17.64 -28.43
N VAL A 89 8.77 16.56 -28.09
CA VAL A 89 10.23 16.31 -28.27
C VAL A 89 11.23 17.07 -27.34
N PRO A 90 12.49 16.59 -27.14
CA PRO A 90 12.90 16.23 -25.77
C PRO A 90 14.30 16.71 -25.32
N GLY A 91 14.59 16.50 -24.03
CA GLY A 91 15.95 16.19 -23.55
C GLY A 91 16.86 17.34 -23.11
N ASN A 92 17.08 17.44 -21.79
CA ASN A 92 18.40 17.54 -21.12
C ASN A 92 18.14 17.68 -19.59
N LEU A 93 18.55 16.74 -18.74
CA LEU A 93 19.91 16.43 -18.24
C LEU A 93 20.40 17.39 -17.12
N LEU A 94 20.40 16.85 -15.88
CA LEU A 94 21.30 17.15 -14.76
C LEU A 94 21.66 18.62 -14.43
N GLN A 95 21.03 19.19 -13.39
CA GLN A 95 21.77 19.74 -12.23
C GLN A 95 20.86 20.15 -11.04
N LYS A 96 21.45 20.16 -9.83
CA LYS A 96 20.91 20.62 -8.52
C LYS A 96 20.04 19.65 -7.72
N ILE A 97 20.62 18.50 -7.37
CA ILE A 97 20.66 18.06 -5.97
C ILE A 97 22.17 17.96 -5.60
N GLU A 98 22.49 17.95 -4.30
CA GLU A 98 23.85 17.89 -3.71
C GLU A 98 24.63 19.22 -3.68
N ALA A 99 24.28 20.05 -2.69
CA ALA A 99 25.21 20.93 -2.00
C ALA A 99 24.83 20.96 -0.51
N SER A 100 25.82 20.82 0.39
CA SER A 100 25.71 20.42 1.82
C SER A 100 25.08 19.03 2.03
N ASP A 101 25.67 18.11 2.79
CA ASP A 101 26.56 18.30 3.95
C ASP A 101 27.58 17.15 4.17
N MET A 102 28.84 17.48 4.50
CA MET A 102 29.99 16.68 5.00
C MET A 102 31.30 17.49 4.82
N PRO A 103 32.45 17.19 5.47
CA PRO A 103 32.86 15.97 6.20
C PRO A 103 33.35 16.30 7.66
N GLN A 104 34.07 15.49 8.47
CA GLN A 104 34.82 14.22 8.32
C GLN A 104 34.68 13.33 9.60
N GLU A 105 34.98 12.03 9.48
CA GLU A 105 35.38 11.16 10.60
C GLU A 105 36.89 11.27 10.90
N PRO A 106 37.35 10.85 12.09
CA PRO A 106 38.67 10.27 12.29
C PRO A 106 38.62 8.77 12.63
N THR A 107 39.57 8.02 12.04
CA THR A 107 39.99 6.67 12.43
C THR A 107 40.55 6.65 13.87
N GLU A 108 40.84 5.54 14.56
CA GLU A 108 41.32 4.22 14.11
C GLU A 108 41.15 3.14 15.23
N GLU A 109 41.55 1.92 14.92
CA GLU A 109 41.55 0.65 15.68
C GLU A 109 41.86 0.67 17.19
N ILE A 110 41.35 -0.34 17.93
CA ILE A 110 42.16 -1.38 18.63
C ILE A 110 41.24 -2.44 19.27
N GLU A 111 41.77 -3.67 19.35
CA GLU A 111 41.17 -4.86 19.98
C GLU A 111 40.94 -4.70 21.50
N GLU A 112 39.91 -5.34 22.06
CA GLU A 112 40.16 -6.36 23.10
C GLU A 112 38.96 -7.26 23.38
N GLU A 113 39.31 -8.47 23.81
CA GLU A 113 38.50 -9.57 24.30
C GLU A 113 37.82 -9.25 25.64
N VAL A 114 36.71 -9.93 25.97
CA VAL A 114 36.45 -10.61 27.27
C VAL A 114 34.94 -10.88 27.48
N THR A 115 34.69 -12.10 27.93
CA THR A 115 33.41 -12.72 28.31
C THR A 115 32.68 -12.10 29.51
N ALA A 116 31.35 -12.20 29.52
CA ALA A 116 30.54 -12.56 30.70
C ALA A 116 29.22 -13.22 30.27
#